data_AF-A0A068LUR2-F1
#
_entry.id   AF-A0A068LUR2-F1
#
_cell.length_a   1.000
_cell.length_b   1.000
_cell.length_c   1.000
_cell.angle_alpha   90.00
_cell.angle_beta   90.00
_cell.angle_gamma   90.00
#
_symmetry.space_group_name_H-M   'P 1'
#
loop_
_entity.id
_entity.type
_entity.pdbx_description
1 polymer ?
#
loop_
_entity_poly.entity_id
_entity_poly.type
_entity_poly.pdbx_seq_one_letter_code
_entity_poly.pdbx_strand_id
1 'polypeptide(L)' 'MTGTVNTAALIVRSTPSNSGKILGSLKKNQTVMVLRKTGSWYEIQYGKGKGYVYAQYISNVR' A
#
# COMPACT_ATOMS: atom_id res chain seq x y z
N MET A 1 4.65 -6.58 9.93
CA MET A 1 4.75 -7.22 8.61
C MET A 1 5.27 -6.19 7.62
N THR A 2 6.25 -6.54 6.82
CA THR A 2 6.71 -5.68 5.71
C THR A 2 6.37 -6.36 4.40
N GLY A 3 6.04 -5.57 3.39
CA GLY A 3 5.75 -6.06 2.04
C GLY A 3 6.53 -5.26 1.01
N THR A 4 6.88 -5.90 -0.10
CA THR A 4 7.63 -5.28 -1.20
C THR A 4 6.69 -4.96 -2.36
N VAL A 5 6.80 -3.74 -2.88
CA VAL A 5 6.02 -3.30 -4.04
C VAL A 5 6.53 -4.01 -5.31
N ASN A 6 5.66 -4.75 -5.98
CA ASN A 6 5.99 -5.50 -7.20
C ASN A 6 5.62 -4.75 -8.50
N THR A 7 4.93 -3.62 -8.42
CA THR A 7 4.54 -2.80 -9.58
C THR A 7 5.42 -1.57 -9.75
N ALA A 8 5.47 -1.01 -10.96
CA ALA A 8 6.25 0.20 -11.27
C ALA A 8 5.85 1.40 -10.42
N ALA A 9 4.54 1.62 -10.26
CA ALA A 9 3.97 2.71 -9.46
C ALA A 9 2.73 2.20 -8.71
N LEU A 10 2.84 2.04 -7.40
CA LEU A 10 1.72 1.66 -6.54
C LEU A 10 1.14 2.90 -5.88
N ILE A 11 -0.11 3.22 -6.20
CA ILE A 11 -0.77 4.40 -5.64
C ILE A 11 -1.21 4.14 -4.21
N VAL A 12 -0.80 5.03 -3.30
CA VAL A 12 -1.26 5.06 -1.92
C VAL A 12 -2.49 5.96 -1.84
N ARG A 13 -3.60 5.40 -1.37
CA ARG A 13 -4.87 6.11 -1.22
C ARG A 13 -5.21 6.35 0.24
N SER A 14 -6.03 7.36 0.50
CA SER A 14 -6.48 7.71 1.86
C SER A 14 -7.52 6.73 2.41
N THR A 15 -8.25 6.05 1.53
CA THR A 15 -9.27 5.07 1.88
C THR A 15 -9.14 3.83 0.98
N PRO A 16 -9.63 2.65 1.40
CA PRO A 16 -9.63 1.42 0.61
C PRO A 16 -10.71 1.47 -0.50
N SER A 17 -10.70 2.53 -1.30
CA SER A 17 -11.64 2.77 -2.40
C SER A 17 -10.92 3.41 -3.58
N ASN A 18 -11.42 3.14 -4.79
CA ASN A 18 -10.99 3.83 -6.01
C ASN A 18 -11.32 5.32 -6.02
N SER A 19 -12.34 5.74 -5.26
CA SER A 19 -12.68 7.15 -5.04
C SER A 19 -11.82 7.81 -3.95
N GLY A 20 -10.96 7.05 -3.27
CA GLY A 20 -10.07 7.57 -2.23
C GLY A 20 -9.04 8.55 -2.81
N LYS A 21 -8.77 9.62 -2.07
CA LYS A 21 -7.77 10.63 -2.46
C LYS A 21 -6.40 9.98 -2.56
N ILE A 22 -5.65 10.33 -3.59
CA ILE A 22 -4.27 9.88 -3.77
C ILE A 22 -3.39 10.64 -2.77
N LEU A 23 -2.79 9.90 -1.83
CA LEU A 23 -1.82 10.42 -0.87
C LEU A 23 -0.41 10.46 -1.45
N GLY A 24 -0.11 9.55 -2.37
CA GLY A 24 1.19 9.45 -3.01
C GLY A 24 1.34 8.19 -3.85
N SER A 25 2.58 7.87 -4.19
CA SER A 25 2.92 6.67 -4.94
C SER A 25 4.19 6.03 -4.39
N LEU A 26 4.26 4.71 -4.47
CA LEU A 26 5.41 3.90 -4.11
C LEU A 26 6.02 3.34 -5.39
N LYS A 27 7.35 3.21 -5.39
CA LYS A 27 8.09 2.66 -6.53
C LYS A 27 8.26 1.16 -6.41
N LYS A 28 8.52 0.50 -7.54
CA LYS A 28 8.91 -0.93 -7.56
C LYS A 28 10.09 -1.19 -6.63
N ASN A 29 10.08 -2.35 -5.97
CA ASN A 29 11.08 -2.80 -4.99
C ASN A 29 11.12 -1.97 -3.69
N GLN A 30 10.22 -1.00 -3.53
CA GLN A 30 10.11 -0.29 -2.27
C GLN A 30 9.48 -1.19 -1.21
N THR A 31 10.03 -1.18 -0.01
CA THR A 31 9.48 -1.92 1.12
C THR A 31 8.54 -1.01 1.90
N VAL A 32 7.35 -1.51 2.23
CA VAL A 32 6.35 -0.81 3.04
C VAL A 32 5.96 -1.64 4.25
N MET A 33 5.62 -0.95 5.33
CA MET A 33 5.12 -1.60 6.53
C MET A 33 3.62 -1.83 6.38
N VAL A 34 3.21 -3.09 6.30
CA VAL A 34 1.81 -3.51 6.25
C VAL A 34 1.30 -3.64 7.68
N LEU A 35 0.29 -2.85 8.01
CA LEU A 35 -0.40 -2.86 9.30
C LEU A 35 -1.47 -3.95 9.33
N ARG A 36 -2.33 -3.98 8.32
CA ARG A 36 -3.40 -4.99 8.19
C ARG A 36 -3.86 -5.16 6.74
N LYS A 37 -4.55 -6.27 6.48
CA LYS A 37 -5.24 -6.52 5.20
C LYS A 37 -6.74 -6.32 5.41
N THR A 38 -7.36 -5.54 4.52
CA THR A 38 -8.80 -5.31 4.49
C THR A 38 -9.31 -5.62 3.08
N GLY A 39 -9.86 -6.83 2.90
CA GLY A 39 -10.30 -7.32 1.59
C GLY A 39 -9.16 -7.33 0.58
N SER A 40 -9.32 -6.59 -0.51
CA SER A 40 -8.33 -6.46 -1.59
C SER A 40 -7.28 -5.37 -1.35
N TRP A 41 -7.26 -4.75 -0.16
CA TRP A 41 -6.35 -3.66 0.20
C TRP A 41 -5.45 -4.02 1.38
N TYR A 42 -4.22 -3.54 1.36
CA TYR A 42 -3.35 -3.46 2.54
C TYR A 42 -3.39 -2.05 3.09
N GLU A 43 -3.65 -1.94 4.39
CA GLU A 43 -3.34 -0.75 5.15
C GLU A 43 -1.85 -0.75 5.47
N ILE A 44 -1.16 0.29 5.03
CA ILE A 44 0.26 0.50 5.24
C ILE A 44 0.49 1.76 6.08
N GLN A 45 1.60 1.77 6.81
CA GLN A 45 2.07 3.00 7.44
C GLN A 45 2.64 3.92 6.35
N TYR A 46 2.11 5.14 6.23
CA TYR A 46 2.58 6.12 5.25
C TYR A 46 2.80 7.47 5.93
N GLY A 47 4.07 7.83 6.12
CA GLY A 47 4.47 9.01 6.88
C GLY A 47 4.00 8.94 8.34
N LYS A 48 3.33 10.00 8.82
CA LYS A 48 2.72 10.06 10.15
C LYS A 48 1.32 9.42 10.21
N GLY A 49 0.77 9.01 9.06
CA GLY A 49 -0.58 8.48 8.94
C GLY A 49 -0.60 7.08 8.36
N LYS A 50 -1.78 6.72 7.87
CA LYS A 50 -2.07 5.43 7.26
C LYS A 50 -2.44 5.65 5.80
N GLY A 51 -2.04 4.70 4.96
CA GLY A 51 -2.40 4.66 3.55
C GLY A 51 -2.94 3.30 3.18
N TYR A 52 -3.69 3.24 2.09
CA TYR A 52 -4.23 2.00 1.55
C TYR A 52 -3.64 1.76 0.18
N VAL A 53 -3.16 0.54 -0.04
CA VAL A 53 -2.62 0.09 -1.32
C VAL A 53 -3.25 -1.24 -1.70
N TYR A 54 -3.35 -1.50 -2.99
CA TYR A 54 -3.89 -2.75 -3.49
C TYR A 54 -3.00 -3.94 -3.10
N ALA A 55 -3.61 -4.95 -2.50
CA ALA A 55 -2.89 -6.11 -1.97
C ALA A 55 -2.19 -6.94 -3.06
N GLN A 56 -2.80 -7.02 -4.24
CA GLN A 56 -2.24 -7.70 -5.41
C GLN A 56 -0.87 -7.17 -5.87
N TYR A 57 -0.52 -5.93 -5.53
CA TYR A 57 0.74 -5.31 -5.94
C TYR A 57 1.82 -5.31 -4.85
N ILE A 58 1.52 -5.90 -3.70
CA ILE A 58 2.47 -6.11 -2.62
C ILE A 58 2.81 -7.62 -2.58
N SER A 59 4.09 -7.94 -2.72
CA SER A 59 4.62 -9.29 -2.67
C SER A 59 5.59 -9.44 -1.50
N ASN A 60 5.98 -10.69 -1.17
CA ASN A 60 6.90 -11.00 -0.07
C ASN A 60 6.48 -10.41 1.28
N VAL A 61 5.18 -10.43 1.59
CA VAL A 61 4.68 -9.98 2.89
C VAL A 61 5.15 -10.97 3.96
N ARG A 62 6.05 -10.54 4.84
CA ARG A 62 6.63 -11.36 5.91
C ARG A 62 6.91 -10.56 7.18
#